data_AF-A0A0A8WSD4-F1
#
_entry.id   AF-A0A0A8WSD4-F1
#
_cell.length_a   1.000
_cell.length_b   1.000
_cell.length_c   1.000
_cell.angle_alpha   90.00
_cell.angle_beta   90.00
_cell.angle_gamma   90.00
#
_symmetry.space_group_name_H-M   'P 1'
#
loop_
_entity.id
_entity.type
_entity.pdbx_description
1 polymer ?
#
loop_
_entity_poly.entity_id
_entity_poly.type
_entity_poly.pdbx_seq_one_letter_code
_entity_poly.pdbx_strand_id
1 'polypeptide(L)'
;MGFNNYVSLSAIIYSIAEANSTMISLYWVLDILAYGLFVWFALKNNRNGSYTSTMVIVCISVVVVVFRWPYLMRGQQNPDEAQEIASAITLLTDPIYWKSVANPTRGPFVTLPLLFPYVLGFKIDFGSAKAMVIILLTASMSLTYLFLKDLTTERYARISMIPMITFVCFMNHEDFEAYNGEYPLVFMTALACYFIGRASRSSLQRQFYYLFGASFVLGCMPYAKLQSVPVVATVILGILLMVICIPCNNRNKMFIIACCGLGVSRFFYFASYIPI
;
A
#
# COMPACT_ATOMS: atom_id res chain seq x y z
N MET A 1 -11.20 -1.60 -41.43
CA MET A 1 -9.85 -1.49 -42.00
C MET A 1 -8.86 -1.32 -40.85
N GLY A 2 -7.94 -2.27 -40.67
CA GLY A 2 -6.72 -2.11 -39.88
C GLY A 2 -6.78 -2.31 -38.36
N PHE A 3 -7.22 -3.47 -37.86
CA PHE A 3 -6.79 -3.91 -36.52
C PHE A 3 -5.30 -4.29 -36.61
N ASN A 4 -4.43 -3.39 -36.18
CA ASN A 4 -3.00 -3.66 -36.06
C ASN A 4 -2.78 -4.72 -34.98
N ASN A 5 -2.46 -5.93 -35.42
CA ASN A 5 -1.92 -7.02 -34.64
C ASN A 5 -0.53 -6.65 -34.10
N TYR A 6 -0.48 -5.89 -33.01
CA TYR A 6 0.67 -5.92 -32.12
C TYR A 6 0.36 -6.91 -31.02
N VAL A 7 0.48 -8.20 -31.34
CA VAL A 7 0.74 -9.21 -30.32
C VAL A 7 2.11 -8.83 -29.78
N SER A 8 2.14 -8.16 -28.63
CA SER A 8 3.39 -7.72 -28.03
C SER A 8 4.28 -8.95 -27.81
N LEU A 9 5.58 -8.82 -28.07
CA LEU A 9 6.57 -9.89 -27.84
C LEU A 9 6.42 -10.51 -26.43
N SER A 10 5.92 -9.71 -25.48
CA SER A 10 5.56 -10.10 -24.12
C SER A 10 4.38 -11.09 -24.01
N ALA A 11 3.33 -10.97 -24.83
CA ALA A 11 2.22 -11.92 -24.86
C ALA A 11 2.65 -13.29 -25.41
N ILE A 12 3.61 -13.28 -26.34
CA ILE A 12 4.24 -14.50 -26.88
C ILE A 12 5.09 -15.18 -25.79
N ILE A 13 5.90 -14.43 -25.03
CA ILE A 13 6.70 -15.00 -23.93
C ILE A 13 5.82 -15.61 -22.84
N TYR A 14 4.69 -14.98 -22.51
CA TYR A 14 3.77 -15.50 -21.49
C TYR A 14 3.02 -16.75 -21.97
N SER A 15 2.50 -16.73 -23.21
CA SER A 15 1.90 -17.91 -23.83
C SER A 15 2.89 -19.08 -23.95
N ILE A 16 4.17 -18.79 -24.21
CA ILE A 16 5.25 -19.79 -24.24
C ILE A 16 5.59 -20.29 -22.82
N ALA A 17 5.53 -19.43 -21.79
CA ALA A 17 5.77 -19.83 -20.41
C ALA A 17 4.63 -20.70 -19.86
N GLU A 18 3.37 -20.37 -20.18
CA GLU A 18 2.20 -21.16 -19.80
C GLU A 18 2.13 -22.50 -20.57
N ALA A 19 2.67 -22.54 -21.79
CA ALA A 19 2.83 -23.77 -22.59
C ALA A 19 4.07 -24.61 -22.21
N ASN A 20 5.07 -24.06 -21.50
CA ASN A 20 6.28 -24.77 -21.10
C ASN A 20 6.30 -25.03 -19.59
N SER A 21 6.01 -26.26 -19.19
CA SER A 21 6.12 -26.76 -17.81
C SER A 21 7.50 -26.49 -17.16
N THR A 22 8.55 -26.35 -17.97
CA THR A 22 9.92 -25.99 -17.54
C THR A 22 10.05 -24.52 -17.10
N MET A 23 9.34 -23.58 -17.73
CA MET A 23 9.38 -22.16 -17.38
C MET A 23 8.57 -21.89 -16.10
N ILE A 24 7.43 -22.57 -15.96
CA ILE A 24 6.61 -22.54 -14.73
C ILE A 24 7.42 -23.09 -13.55
N SER A 25 8.12 -24.21 -13.73
CA SER A 25 8.92 -24.80 -12.64
C SER A 25 10.11 -23.94 -12.23
N LEU A 26 10.81 -23.28 -13.17
CA LEU A 26 11.87 -22.33 -12.86
C LEU A 26 11.36 -21.12 -12.07
N TYR A 27 10.18 -20.60 -12.41
CA TYR A 27 9.55 -19.51 -11.70
C TYR A 27 9.25 -19.86 -10.24
N TRP A 28 8.59 -20.99 -9.99
CA TRP A 28 8.32 -21.46 -8.62
C TRP A 28 9.59 -21.67 -7.80
N VAL A 29 10.67 -22.15 -8.43
CA VAL A 29 11.96 -22.29 -7.76
C VAL A 29 12.51 -20.94 -7.32
N LEU A 30 12.47 -19.91 -8.18
CA LEU A 30 12.92 -18.56 -7.84
C LEU A 30 12.11 -17.95 -6.69
N ASP A 31 10.79 -18.11 -6.72
CA ASP A 31 9.87 -17.65 -5.69
C ASP A 31 10.17 -18.30 -4.33
N ILE A 32 10.28 -19.63 -4.30
CA ILE A 32 10.59 -20.39 -3.08
C ILE A 32 11.97 -20.00 -2.55
N LEU A 33 12.96 -19.81 -3.41
CA LEU A 33 14.30 -19.36 -3.01
C LEU A 33 14.27 -17.95 -2.42
N ALA A 34 13.60 -16.99 -3.07
CA ALA A 34 13.47 -15.62 -2.59
C ALA A 34 12.76 -15.57 -1.23
N TYR A 35 11.65 -16.29 -1.09
CA TYR A 35 10.91 -16.38 0.17
C TYR A 35 11.72 -17.10 1.26
N GLY A 36 12.39 -18.22 0.93
CA GLY A 36 13.24 -18.96 1.84
C GLY A 36 14.41 -18.13 2.37
N LEU A 37 15.05 -17.34 1.50
CA LEU A 37 16.09 -16.37 1.87
C LEU A 37 15.55 -15.30 2.82
N PHE A 38 14.35 -14.78 2.56
CA PHE A 38 13.72 -13.82 3.44
C PHE A 38 13.39 -14.40 4.82
N VAL A 39 12.81 -15.60 4.90
CA VAL A 39 12.50 -16.27 6.17
C VAL A 39 13.79 -16.56 6.95
N TRP A 40 14.81 -17.09 6.28
CA TRP A 40 16.12 -17.30 6.89
C TRP A 40 16.70 -16.00 7.45
N PHE A 41 16.66 -14.92 6.67
CA PHE A 41 17.12 -13.60 7.09
C PHE A 41 16.31 -13.04 8.27
N ALA A 42 14.99 -13.19 8.25
CA ALA A 42 14.10 -12.74 9.31
C ALA A 42 14.39 -13.47 10.64
N LEU A 43 14.60 -14.79 10.59
CA LEU A 43 14.90 -15.63 11.75
C LEU A 43 16.35 -15.52 12.25
N LYS A 44 17.29 -15.17 11.37
CA LYS A 44 18.72 -15.09 11.69
C LYS A 44 18.94 -14.12 12.85
N ASN A 45 19.46 -14.67 13.95
CA ASN A 45 19.82 -13.88 15.11
C ASN A 45 21.14 -13.14 14.83
N ASN A 46 21.14 -11.83 15.00
CA ASN A 46 22.35 -11.03 14.84
C ASN A 46 22.93 -10.74 16.23
N ARG A 47 23.94 -11.51 16.62
CA ARG A 47 24.60 -11.37 17.93
C ARG A 47 25.57 -10.18 18.00
N ASN A 48 26.06 -9.70 16.85
CA ASN A 48 27.17 -8.74 16.78
C ASN A 48 26.78 -7.38 16.13
N GLY A 49 25.50 -7.16 15.82
CA GLY A 49 25.02 -5.89 15.25
C GLY A 49 23.51 -5.86 15.01
N SER A 50 22.96 -4.67 14.71
CA SER A 50 21.58 -4.48 14.24
C SER A 50 21.61 -4.45 12.70
N TYR A 51 20.65 -5.07 12.01
CA TYR A 51 20.58 -4.88 10.55
C TYR A 51 20.05 -3.49 10.26
N THR A 52 20.55 -2.87 9.20
CA THR A 52 20.01 -1.59 8.76
C THR A 52 18.59 -1.79 8.28
N SER A 53 17.69 -0.86 8.63
CA SER A 53 16.30 -0.92 8.18
C SER A 53 16.18 -0.89 6.66
N THR A 54 17.14 -0.27 5.98
CA THR A 54 17.25 -0.29 4.52
C THR A 54 17.43 -1.69 3.97
N MET A 55 18.27 -2.52 4.58
CA MET A 55 18.47 -3.90 4.15
C MET A 55 17.17 -4.71 4.26
N VAL A 56 16.45 -4.59 5.37
CA VAL A 56 15.16 -5.28 5.54
C VAL A 56 14.15 -4.83 4.49
N ILE A 57 14.04 -3.53 4.25
CA ILE A 57 13.14 -2.95 3.24
C ILE A 57 13.49 -3.46 1.83
N VAL A 58 14.78 -3.53 1.49
CA VAL A 58 15.24 -4.10 0.20
C VAL A 58 14.83 -5.56 0.10
N CYS A 59 15.02 -6.37 1.15
CA CYS A 59 14.59 -7.77 1.14
C CYS A 59 13.06 -7.91 0.95
N ILE A 60 12.26 -7.10 1.65
CA ILE A 60 10.80 -7.05 1.46
C ILE A 60 10.46 -6.72 0.00
N SER A 61 11.10 -5.68 -0.54
CA SER A 61 10.85 -5.21 -1.91
C SER A 61 11.19 -6.29 -2.94
N VAL A 62 12.34 -6.94 -2.79
CA VAL A 62 12.78 -8.02 -3.69
C VAL A 62 11.78 -9.18 -3.66
N VAL A 63 11.36 -9.63 -2.48
CA VAL A 63 10.41 -10.74 -2.37
C VAL A 63 9.07 -10.38 -3.01
N VAL A 64 8.51 -9.21 -2.71
CA VAL A 64 7.22 -8.79 -3.29
C VAL A 64 7.32 -8.67 -4.80
N VAL A 65 8.39 -8.07 -5.34
CA VAL A 65 8.59 -7.93 -6.77
C VAL A 65 8.77 -9.28 -7.45
N VAL A 66 9.58 -10.19 -6.90
CA VAL A 66 9.83 -11.52 -7.49
C VAL A 66 8.55 -12.35 -7.58
N PHE A 67 7.69 -12.29 -6.57
CA PHE A 67 6.40 -12.98 -6.63
C PHE A 67 5.39 -12.27 -7.54
N ARG A 68 5.46 -10.93 -7.66
CA ARG A 68 4.38 -10.16 -8.31
C ARG A 68 4.66 -9.69 -9.74
N TRP A 69 5.91 -9.70 -10.19
CA TRP A 69 6.27 -9.21 -11.54
C TRP A 69 5.62 -9.98 -12.70
N PRO A 70 5.33 -11.30 -12.66
CA PRO A 70 4.73 -11.98 -13.80
C PRO A 70 3.29 -11.52 -14.06
N TYR A 71 2.59 -11.06 -13.01
CA TYR A 71 1.21 -10.60 -13.12
C TYR A 71 1.08 -9.29 -13.89
N LEU A 72 2.15 -8.49 -13.99
CA LEU A 72 2.17 -7.25 -14.77
C LEU A 72 1.80 -7.48 -16.24
N MET A 73 2.02 -8.70 -16.74
CA MET A 73 1.79 -9.06 -18.14
C MET A 73 0.37 -9.55 -18.40
N ARG A 74 -0.40 -9.87 -17.34
CA ARG A 74 -1.78 -10.33 -17.49
C ARG A 74 -2.69 -9.16 -17.86
N GLY A 75 -3.67 -9.42 -18.73
CA GLY A 75 -4.75 -8.48 -19.00
C GLY A 75 -5.70 -8.32 -17.80
N GLN A 76 -6.94 -7.94 -18.07
CA GLN A 76 -7.98 -7.86 -17.04
C GLN A 76 -8.08 -9.17 -16.25
N GLN A 77 -8.03 -9.07 -14.92
CA GLN A 77 -8.29 -10.21 -14.03
C GLN A 77 -9.57 -10.01 -13.23
N ASN A 78 -9.87 -8.77 -12.84
CA ASN A 78 -11.09 -8.43 -12.11
C ASN A 78 -11.83 -7.29 -12.85
N PRO A 79 -13.17 -7.33 -12.99
CA PRO A 79 -13.94 -6.20 -13.52
C PRO A 79 -13.71 -4.88 -12.76
N ASP A 80 -13.46 -4.93 -11.45
CA ASP A 80 -13.17 -3.79 -10.60
C ASP A 80 -11.90 -3.05 -11.04
N GLU A 81 -10.89 -3.77 -11.51
CA GLU A 81 -9.63 -3.21 -12.02
C GLU A 81 -9.87 -2.40 -13.29
N ALA A 82 -10.66 -2.94 -14.22
CA ALA A 82 -11.02 -2.23 -15.45
C ALA A 82 -11.83 -0.96 -15.16
N GLN A 83 -12.74 -1.01 -14.18
CA GLN A 83 -13.53 0.14 -13.75
C GLN A 83 -12.65 1.24 -13.12
N GLU A 84 -11.66 0.89 -12.31
CA GLU A 84 -10.72 1.88 -11.75
C GLU A 84 -9.80 2.50 -12.80
N ILE A 85 -9.31 1.69 -13.76
CA ILE A 85 -8.52 2.21 -14.88
C ILE A 85 -9.35 3.19 -15.72
N ALA A 86 -10.60 2.85 -16.04
CA ALA A 86 -11.50 3.74 -16.78
C ALA A 86 -11.79 5.03 -16.01
N SER A 87 -11.94 4.94 -14.69
CA SER A 87 -12.12 6.09 -13.80
C SER A 87 -10.91 7.02 -13.82
N ALA A 88 -9.70 6.45 -13.75
CA ALA A 88 -8.45 7.22 -13.83
C ALA A 88 -8.28 7.89 -15.20
N ILE A 89 -8.60 7.20 -16.30
CA ILE A 89 -8.56 7.78 -17.65
C ILE A 89 -9.58 8.92 -17.79
N THR A 90 -10.77 8.78 -17.21
CA THR A 90 -11.81 9.82 -17.21
C THR A 90 -11.33 11.10 -16.53
N LEU A 91 -10.62 10.97 -15.40
CA LEU A 91 -10.05 12.10 -14.67
C LEU A 91 -8.99 12.87 -15.45
N LEU A 92 -8.36 12.27 -16.47
CA LEU A 92 -7.46 12.99 -17.36
C LEU A 92 -8.19 14.00 -18.26
N THR A 93 -9.49 13.80 -18.49
CA THR A 93 -10.31 14.66 -19.35
C THR A 93 -11.21 15.60 -18.55
N ASP A 94 -11.86 15.10 -17.49
CA ASP A 94 -12.68 15.90 -16.57
C ASP A 94 -12.21 15.65 -15.14
N PRO A 95 -11.38 16.53 -14.55
CA PRO A 95 -10.67 16.28 -13.28
C PRO A 95 -11.56 16.40 -12.04
N ILE A 96 -12.87 16.61 -12.20
CA ILE A 96 -13.81 16.76 -11.09
C ILE A 96 -14.33 15.37 -10.66
N TYR A 97 -13.63 14.71 -9.74
CA TYR A 97 -13.90 13.31 -9.36
C TYR A 97 -15.38 13.00 -9.11
N TRP A 98 -16.04 13.76 -8.24
CA TRP A 98 -17.42 13.51 -7.83
C TRP A 98 -18.48 13.78 -8.91
N LYS A 99 -18.08 14.42 -10.01
CA LYS A 99 -18.93 14.69 -11.16
C LYS A 99 -18.69 13.68 -12.28
N SER A 100 -17.42 13.35 -12.51
CA SER A 100 -16.97 12.70 -13.74
C SER A 100 -16.83 11.19 -13.60
N VAL A 101 -16.58 10.69 -12.39
CA VAL A 101 -16.36 9.26 -12.13
C VAL A 101 -17.62 8.62 -11.55
N ALA A 102 -18.14 7.60 -12.23
CA ALA A 102 -19.31 6.83 -11.79
C ALA A 102 -18.92 5.69 -10.82
N ASN A 103 -18.35 6.04 -9.67
CA ASN A 103 -17.99 5.08 -8.61
C ASN A 103 -18.85 5.30 -7.35
N PRO A 104 -19.93 4.51 -7.13
CA PRO A 104 -20.85 4.76 -6.03
C PRO A 104 -20.28 4.43 -4.64
N THR A 105 -19.22 3.62 -4.56
CA THR A 105 -18.68 3.09 -3.29
C THR A 105 -17.22 3.45 -3.05
N ARG A 106 -16.55 4.07 -4.03
CA ARG A 106 -15.11 4.39 -4.01
C ARG A 106 -14.89 5.86 -4.27
N GLY A 107 -14.10 6.50 -3.44
CA GLY A 107 -13.76 7.90 -3.58
C GLY A 107 -12.36 8.14 -4.15
N PRO A 108 -11.94 9.41 -4.26
CA PRO A 108 -10.80 9.82 -5.08
C PRO A 108 -9.48 9.16 -4.70
N PHE A 109 -9.25 8.91 -3.41
CA PHE A 109 -8.01 8.30 -2.93
C PHE A 109 -7.80 6.86 -3.42
N VAL A 110 -8.84 6.19 -3.94
CA VAL A 110 -8.71 4.89 -4.58
C VAL A 110 -8.20 5.03 -6.01
N THR A 111 -8.64 6.04 -6.75
CA THR A 111 -8.32 6.19 -8.18
C THR A 111 -7.08 7.04 -8.43
N LEU A 112 -6.81 8.05 -7.59
CA LEU A 112 -5.67 8.96 -7.74
C LEU A 112 -4.30 8.27 -7.87
N PRO A 113 -3.98 7.16 -7.17
CA PRO A 113 -2.72 6.46 -7.37
C PRO A 113 -2.48 6.00 -8.82
N LEU A 114 -3.54 5.69 -9.58
CA LEU A 114 -3.45 5.27 -10.98
C LEU A 114 -3.10 6.42 -11.95
N LEU A 115 -3.17 7.67 -11.50
CA LEU A 115 -2.67 8.82 -12.27
C LEU A 115 -1.14 8.94 -12.21
N PHE A 116 -0.49 8.32 -11.22
CA PHE A 116 0.96 8.43 -11.04
C PHE A 116 1.78 7.91 -12.23
N PRO A 117 1.47 6.74 -12.84
CA PRO A 117 2.13 6.32 -14.08
C PRO A 117 2.05 7.36 -15.20
N TYR A 118 0.90 8.04 -15.34
CA TYR A 118 0.70 9.08 -16.35
C TYR A 118 1.60 10.30 -16.12
N VAL A 119 1.77 10.74 -14.87
CA VAL A 119 2.70 11.82 -14.51
C VAL A 119 4.15 11.47 -14.88
N LEU A 120 4.50 10.19 -14.86
CA LEU A 120 5.82 9.69 -15.27
C LEU A 120 5.94 9.44 -16.78
N GLY A 121 4.92 9.76 -17.58
CA GLY A 121 4.89 9.56 -19.02
C GLY A 121 4.50 8.16 -19.49
N PHE A 122 4.04 7.29 -18.58
CA PHE A 122 3.51 5.97 -18.92
C PHE A 122 2.01 6.04 -19.23
N LYS A 123 1.50 5.04 -19.96
CA LYS A 123 0.05 4.90 -20.19
C LYS A 123 -0.62 4.29 -18.96
N ILE A 124 -1.88 4.65 -18.75
CA ILE A 124 -2.74 4.00 -17.75
C ILE A 124 -3.36 2.76 -18.41
N ASP A 125 -2.80 1.59 -18.12
CA ASP A 125 -3.27 0.27 -18.56
C ASP A 125 -3.17 -0.77 -17.42
N PHE A 126 -3.56 -2.02 -17.69
CA PHE A 126 -3.50 -3.11 -16.71
C PHE A 126 -2.10 -3.36 -16.14
N GLY A 127 -1.05 -3.24 -16.96
CA GLY A 127 0.33 -3.43 -16.51
C GLY A 127 0.74 -2.32 -15.55
N SER A 128 0.44 -1.07 -15.88
CA SER A 128 0.71 0.08 -15.01
C SER A 128 -0.09 0.04 -13.70
N ALA A 129 -1.34 -0.44 -13.74
CA ALA A 129 -2.19 -0.58 -12.56
C ALA A 129 -1.63 -1.64 -11.59
N LYS A 130 -1.19 -2.79 -12.12
CA LYS A 130 -0.52 -3.84 -11.33
C LYS A 130 0.86 -3.41 -10.84
N ALA A 131 1.58 -2.58 -11.60
CA ALA A 131 2.81 -1.96 -11.11
C ALA A 131 2.53 -1.07 -9.90
N MET A 132 1.42 -0.31 -9.91
CA MET A 132 0.97 0.44 -8.73
C MET A 132 0.61 -0.46 -7.55
N VAL A 133 0.00 -1.63 -7.78
CA VAL A 133 -0.21 -2.64 -6.72
C VAL A 133 1.11 -3.04 -6.05
N ILE A 134 2.13 -3.37 -6.84
CA ILE A 134 3.46 -3.76 -6.33
C ILE A 134 4.07 -2.62 -5.50
N ILE A 135 3.99 -1.37 -5.98
CA ILE A 135 4.51 -0.18 -5.28
C ILE A 135 3.77 0.00 -3.95
N LEU A 136 2.44 -0.01 -3.96
CA LEU A 136 1.61 0.20 -2.76
C LEU A 136 1.83 -0.91 -1.74
N LEU A 137 1.88 -2.18 -2.16
CA LEU A 137 2.16 -3.31 -1.28
C LEU A 137 3.55 -3.21 -0.65
N THR A 138 4.57 -2.94 -1.47
CA THR A 138 5.96 -2.80 -0.99
C THR A 138 6.09 -1.66 0.02
N ALA A 139 5.49 -0.51 -0.29
CA ALA A 139 5.47 0.64 0.62
C ALA A 139 4.72 0.31 1.91
N SER A 140 3.56 -0.35 1.83
CA SER A 140 2.77 -0.76 2.99
C SER A 140 3.54 -1.70 3.91
N MET A 141 4.17 -2.74 3.36
CA MET A 141 4.96 -3.71 4.13
C MET A 141 6.19 -3.05 4.77
N SER A 142 6.84 -2.13 4.06
CA SER A 142 7.99 -1.38 4.56
C SER A 142 7.61 -0.46 5.73
N LEU A 143 6.49 0.27 5.61
CA LEU A 143 5.96 1.14 6.65
C LEU A 143 5.52 0.34 7.89
N THR A 144 4.88 -0.81 7.69
CA THR A 144 4.50 -1.72 8.78
C THR A 144 5.73 -2.26 9.50
N TYR A 145 6.78 -2.67 8.79
CA TYR A 145 8.05 -3.07 9.41
C TYR A 145 8.65 -1.94 10.26
N LEU A 146 8.69 -0.71 9.74
CA LEU A 146 9.22 0.44 10.48
C LEU A 146 8.38 0.75 11.73
N PHE A 147 7.05 0.68 11.63
CA PHE A 147 6.16 0.80 12.77
C PHE A 147 6.44 -0.26 13.85
N LEU A 148 6.51 -1.53 13.47
CA LEU A 148 6.80 -2.63 14.39
C LEU A 148 8.19 -2.51 15.03
N LYS A 149 9.17 -2.00 14.28
CA LYS A 149 10.52 -1.74 14.78
C LYS A 149 10.55 -0.60 15.80
N ASP A 150 9.68 0.40 15.67
CA ASP A 150 9.59 1.48 16.66
C ASP A 150 8.92 1.01 17.97
N LEU A 151 8.00 0.04 17.87
CA LEU A 151 7.30 -0.56 19.03
C LEU A 151 8.07 -1.69 19.73
N THR A 152 8.85 -2.47 18.99
CA THR A 152 9.50 -3.69 19.48
C THR A 152 11.00 -3.68 19.18
N THR A 153 11.71 -4.78 19.44
CA THR A 153 13.08 -4.93 18.95
C THR A 153 13.09 -5.27 17.47
N GLU A 154 14.17 -4.92 16.77
CA GLU A 154 14.32 -5.19 15.34
C GLU A 154 14.10 -6.66 14.97
N ARG A 155 14.55 -7.60 15.81
CA ARG A 155 14.35 -9.04 15.59
C ARG A 155 12.87 -9.41 15.59
N TYR A 156 12.12 -8.96 16.58
CA TYR A 156 10.69 -9.26 16.67
C TYR A 156 9.93 -8.60 15.52
N ALA A 157 10.28 -7.37 15.15
CA ALA A 157 9.71 -6.72 13.97
C ALA A 157 9.91 -7.53 12.68
N ARG A 158 11.12 -8.07 12.43
CA ARG A 158 11.37 -8.92 11.26
C ARG A 158 10.55 -10.21 11.30
N ILE A 159 10.49 -10.89 12.45
CA ILE A 159 9.73 -12.14 12.62
C ILE A 159 8.23 -11.90 12.40
N SER A 160 7.69 -10.80 12.93
CA SER A 160 6.28 -10.43 12.76
C SER A 160 5.90 -10.14 11.30
N MET A 161 6.86 -9.78 10.44
CA MET A 161 6.61 -9.60 9.01
C MET A 161 6.43 -10.92 8.24
N ILE A 162 6.89 -12.05 8.78
CA ILE A 162 6.78 -13.35 8.11
C ILE A 162 5.34 -13.65 7.68
N PRO A 163 4.32 -13.72 8.58
CA PRO A 163 2.95 -14.05 8.16
C PRO A 163 2.36 -13.08 7.15
N MET A 164 2.67 -11.78 7.25
CA MET A 164 2.20 -10.78 6.28
C MET A 164 2.79 -11.01 4.89
N ILE A 165 4.09 -11.29 4.82
CA ILE A 165 4.78 -11.55 3.56
C ILE A 165 4.38 -12.90 2.99
N THR A 166 4.17 -13.92 3.83
CA THR A 166 3.58 -15.19 3.40
C THR A 166 2.24 -14.95 2.71
N PHE A 167 1.35 -14.18 3.32
CA PHE A 167 0.06 -13.87 2.70
C PHE A 167 0.24 -13.16 1.35
N VAL A 168 1.08 -12.12 1.27
CA VAL A 168 1.31 -11.39 0.01
C VAL A 168 1.97 -12.25 -1.07
N CYS A 169 2.82 -13.21 -0.70
CA CYS A 169 3.51 -14.05 -1.69
C CYS A 169 2.62 -15.18 -2.22
N PHE A 170 1.83 -15.82 -1.35
CA PHE A 170 1.12 -17.05 -1.70
C PHE A 170 -0.37 -16.84 -2.00
N MET A 171 -0.93 -15.64 -1.76
CA MET A 171 -2.31 -15.34 -2.10
C MET A 171 -2.45 -15.11 -3.62
N ASN A 172 -2.82 -16.18 -4.32
CA ASN A 172 -3.04 -16.24 -5.77
C ASN A 172 -4.54 -16.32 -6.04
N HIS A 173 -5.22 -15.18 -5.89
CA HIS A 173 -6.64 -15.03 -6.20
C HIS A 173 -6.79 -13.72 -6.98
N GLU A 174 -7.68 -13.70 -7.97
CA GLU A 174 -7.82 -12.58 -8.93
C GLU A 174 -7.98 -11.23 -8.21
N ASP A 175 -8.76 -11.22 -7.13
CA ASP A 175 -8.97 -10.04 -6.27
C ASP A 175 -7.70 -9.50 -5.59
N PHE A 176 -6.66 -10.32 -5.42
CA PHE A 176 -5.39 -9.96 -4.76
C PHE A 176 -4.23 -9.80 -5.74
N GLU A 177 -4.46 -10.05 -7.03
CA GLU A 177 -3.51 -9.81 -8.12
C GLU A 177 -3.87 -8.55 -8.92
N ALA A 178 -5.16 -8.34 -9.15
CA ALA A 178 -5.70 -7.19 -9.87
C ALA A 178 -5.68 -5.93 -9.00
N TYR A 179 -5.60 -4.74 -9.61
CA TYR A 179 -5.79 -3.50 -8.85
C TYR A 179 -7.19 -3.44 -8.25
N ASN A 180 -7.26 -3.20 -6.94
CA ASN A 180 -8.51 -3.05 -6.20
C ASN A 180 -8.46 -1.82 -5.28
N GLY A 181 -9.61 -1.49 -4.69
CA GLY A 181 -9.73 -0.32 -3.81
C GLY A 181 -9.11 -0.49 -2.43
N GLU A 182 -8.63 -1.69 -2.10
CA GLU A 182 -8.08 -2.06 -0.82
C GLU A 182 -6.60 -1.70 -0.71
N TYR A 183 -5.80 -1.79 -1.78
CA TYR A 183 -4.35 -1.47 -1.69
C TYR A 183 -4.07 -0.03 -1.25
N PRO A 184 -4.75 1.01 -1.78
CA PRO A 184 -4.55 2.38 -1.30
C PRO A 184 -4.92 2.52 0.19
N LEU A 185 -5.97 1.83 0.65
CA LEU A 185 -6.38 1.84 2.06
C LEU A 185 -5.37 1.13 2.96
N VAL A 186 -4.82 -0.01 2.53
CA VAL A 186 -3.76 -0.73 3.25
C VAL A 186 -2.52 0.16 3.37
N PHE A 187 -2.15 0.86 2.30
CA PHE A 187 -1.05 1.83 2.33
C PHE A 187 -1.31 3.00 3.29
N MET A 188 -2.48 3.62 3.23
CA MET A 188 -2.86 4.70 4.15
C MET A 188 -2.87 4.24 5.61
N THR A 189 -3.34 3.02 5.87
CA THR A 189 -3.32 2.41 7.20
C THR A 189 -1.88 2.23 7.70
N ALA A 190 -1.02 1.65 6.87
CA ALA A 190 0.39 1.46 7.21
C ALA A 190 1.11 2.79 7.44
N LEU A 191 0.79 3.82 6.64
CA LEU A 191 1.34 5.18 6.79
C LEU A 191 0.89 5.84 8.09
N ALA A 192 -0.39 5.72 8.46
CA ALA A 192 -0.89 6.22 9.74
C ALA A 192 -0.20 5.51 10.92
N CYS A 193 -0.09 4.18 10.87
CA CYS A 193 0.64 3.40 11.86
C CYS A 193 2.10 3.82 11.98
N TYR A 194 2.80 4.01 10.85
CA TYR A 194 4.17 4.50 10.83
C TYR A 194 4.32 5.85 11.56
N PHE A 195 3.44 6.82 11.27
CA PHE A 195 3.46 8.10 11.97
C PHE A 195 3.21 7.95 13.47
N ILE A 196 2.30 7.07 13.89
CA ILE A 196 2.06 6.76 15.32
C ILE A 196 3.32 6.17 15.97
N GLY A 197 3.98 5.21 15.31
CA GLY A 197 5.25 4.62 15.76
C GLY A 197 6.33 5.69 15.96
N ARG A 198 6.50 6.58 14.98
CA ARG A 198 7.45 7.70 15.08
C ARG A 198 7.11 8.69 16.18
N ALA A 199 5.83 9.00 16.36
CA ALA A 199 5.37 9.88 17.43
C ALA A 199 5.83 9.37 18.80
N SER A 200 5.75 8.06 19.05
CA SER A 200 6.11 7.43 20.33
C SER A 200 7.59 7.56 20.73
N ARG A 201 8.49 7.81 19.75
CA ARG A 201 9.94 7.92 19.97
C ARG A 201 10.47 9.35 19.83
N SER A 202 9.59 10.30 19.55
CA SER A 202 9.97 11.67 19.17
C SER A 202 9.85 12.66 20.33
N SER A 203 10.58 13.77 20.24
CA SER A 203 10.41 14.91 21.16
C SER A 203 9.01 15.53 21.00
N LEU A 204 8.51 16.20 22.04
CA LEU A 204 7.13 16.74 22.08
C LEU A 204 6.74 17.56 20.83
N GLN A 205 7.64 18.41 20.31
CA GLN A 205 7.39 19.20 19.11
C GLN A 205 7.29 18.34 17.85
N ARG A 206 8.10 17.29 17.70
CA ARG A 206 8.04 16.37 16.55
C ARG A 206 6.86 15.42 16.64
N GLN A 207 6.50 15.03 17.86
CA GLN A 207 5.33 14.22 18.15
C GLN A 207 4.04 14.87 17.64
N PHE A 208 3.93 16.20 17.76
CA PHE A 208 2.82 16.97 17.19
C PHE A 208 2.66 16.71 15.69
N TYR A 209 3.73 16.90 14.90
CA TYR A 209 3.66 16.76 13.45
C TYR A 209 3.32 15.33 13.02
N TYR A 210 3.85 14.32 13.72
CA TYR A 210 3.55 12.92 13.42
C TYR A 210 2.09 12.56 13.75
N LEU A 211 1.57 12.98 14.91
CA LEU A 211 0.17 12.71 15.27
C LEU A 211 -0.81 13.46 14.37
N PHE A 212 -0.47 14.69 13.99
CA PHE A 212 -1.23 15.44 13.00
C PHE A 212 -1.27 14.70 11.66
N GLY A 213 -0.10 14.24 11.15
CA GLY A 213 -0.01 13.45 9.93
C GLY A 213 -0.79 12.15 9.98
N ALA A 214 -0.70 11.39 11.09
CA ALA A 214 -1.48 10.17 11.29
C ALA A 214 -2.98 10.43 11.23
N SER A 215 -3.43 11.44 11.97
CA SER A 215 -4.86 11.79 12.07
C SER A 215 -5.40 12.34 10.75
N PHE A 216 -4.59 13.09 10.00
CA PHE A 216 -4.91 13.55 8.65
C PHE A 216 -5.15 12.37 7.70
N VAL A 217 -4.22 11.41 7.65
CA VAL A 217 -4.35 10.22 6.80
C VAL A 217 -5.59 9.41 7.19
N LEU A 218 -5.80 9.15 8.48
CA LEU A 218 -6.98 8.44 8.98
C LEU A 218 -8.28 9.17 8.63
N GLY A 219 -8.29 10.50 8.68
CA GLY A 219 -9.43 11.32 8.30
C GLY A 219 -9.73 11.28 6.81
N CYS A 220 -8.74 11.00 5.96
CA CYS A 220 -8.92 10.84 4.51
C CYS A 220 -9.47 9.45 4.12
N MET A 221 -9.27 8.42 4.95
CA MET A 221 -9.67 7.04 4.61
C MET A 221 -11.19 6.86 4.35
N PRO A 222 -12.12 7.43 5.13
CA PRO A 222 -13.56 7.32 4.84
C PRO A 222 -13.95 7.91 3.47
N TYR A 223 -13.17 8.89 2.98
CA TYR A 223 -13.32 9.46 1.65
C TYR A 223 -12.70 8.59 0.56
N ALA A 224 -11.87 7.61 0.90
CA ALA A 224 -11.41 6.60 -0.03
C ALA A 224 -12.46 5.48 -0.18
N LYS A 225 -12.97 4.96 0.95
CA LYS A 225 -14.03 3.95 0.98
C LYS A 225 -14.73 4.00 2.33
N LEU A 226 -16.06 4.10 2.35
CA LEU A 226 -16.81 4.15 3.62
C LEU A 226 -16.60 2.89 4.48
N GLN A 227 -16.29 1.76 3.83
CA GLN A 227 -15.94 0.50 4.49
C GLN A 227 -14.63 0.58 5.31
N SER A 228 -13.83 1.64 5.17
CA SER A 228 -12.62 1.83 5.98
C SER A 228 -12.91 2.37 7.39
N VAL A 229 -14.14 2.80 7.68
CA VAL A 229 -14.51 3.40 8.97
C VAL A 229 -14.21 2.47 10.16
N PRO A 230 -14.52 1.15 10.12
CA PRO A 230 -14.14 0.23 11.19
C PRO A 230 -12.62 0.17 11.41
N VAL A 231 -11.84 0.15 10.32
CA VAL A 231 -10.36 0.12 10.39
C VAL A 231 -9.83 1.38 11.07
N VAL A 232 -10.34 2.55 10.67
CA VAL A 232 -9.99 3.83 11.28
C VAL A 232 -10.34 3.85 12.76
N ALA A 233 -11.52 3.36 13.14
CA ALA A 233 -11.97 3.29 14.52
C ALA A 233 -11.03 2.41 15.37
N THR A 234 -10.58 1.26 14.85
CA THR A 234 -9.61 0.40 15.55
C THR A 234 -8.27 1.10 15.78
N VAL A 235 -7.75 1.82 14.77
CA VAL A 235 -6.48 2.55 14.91
C VAL A 235 -6.62 3.69 15.92
N ILE A 236 -7.72 4.44 15.88
CA ILE A 236 -8.00 5.52 16.86
C ILE A 236 -8.11 4.95 18.27
N LEU A 237 -8.81 3.83 18.46
CA LEU A 237 -8.89 3.17 19.76
C LEU A 237 -7.50 2.77 20.26
N GLY A 238 -6.65 2.24 19.39
CA GLY A 238 -5.24 1.95 19.71
C GLY A 238 -4.47 3.19 20.17
N ILE A 239 -4.63 4.33 19.48
CA ILE A 239 -4.02 5.61 19.88
C ILE A 239 -4.52 6.04 21.27
N LEU A 240 -5.84 5.99 21.50
CA LEU A 240 -6.44 6.39 22.77
C LEU A 240 -5.92 5.52 23.93
N LEU A 241 -5.84 4.21 23.73
CA LEU A 241 -5.27 3.29 24.71
C LEU A 241 -3.80 3.61 25.01
N MET A 242 -2.97 3.88 23.98
CA MET A 242 -1.59 4.31 24.20
C MET A 242 -1.52 5.61 25.02
N VAL A 243 -2.35 6.61 24.72
CA VAL A 243 -2.37 7.89 25.44
C VAL A 243 -2.85 7.73 26.90
N ILE A 244 -3.78 6.82 27.16
CA ILE A 244 -4.28 6.53 28.51
C ILE A 244 -3.24 5.77 29.33
N CYS A 245 -2.59 4.77 28.75
CA CYS A 245 -1.61 3.91 29.42
C CYS A 245 -0.24 4.59 29.62
N ILE A 246 0.09 5.62 28.84
CA ILE A 246 1.34 6.38 29.01
C ILE A 246 1.09 7.52 30.02
N PRO A 247 1.76 7.53 31.19
CA PRO A 247 1.66 8.64 32.14
C PRO A 247 2.43 9.86 31.59
N CYS A 248 1.76 10.69 30.79
CA CYS A 248 2.31 11.96 30.28
C CYS A 248 1.54 13.17 30.83
N ASN A 249 2.30 14.17 31.30
CA ASN A 249 1.83 15.45 31.84
C ASN A 249 1.07 16.35 30.82
N ASN A 250 0.89 15.91 29.57
CA ASN A 250 0.34 16.71 28.47
C ASN A 250 -0.85 16.01 27.75
N ARG A 251 -1.59 15.17 28.47
CA ARG A 251 -2.72 14.37 27.96
C ARG A 251 -3.74 15.19 27.13
N ASN A 252 -4.07 16.41 27.57
CA ASN A 252 -5.04 17.27 26.89
C ASN A 252 -4.53 17.79 25.53
N LYS A 253 -3.23 18.05 25.38
CA LYS A 253 -2.65 18.54 24.13
C LYS A 253 -2.69 17.44 23.05
N MET A 254 -2.37 16.20 23.42
CA MET A 254 -2.39 15.06 22.49
C MET A 254 -3.80 14.76 21.96
N PHE A 255 -4.81 14.88 22.81
CA PHE A 255 -6.22 14.65 22.42
C PHE A 255 -6.72 15.71 21.43
N ILE A 256 -6.42 17.00 21.67
CA ILE A 256 -6.80 18.10 20.77
C ILE A 256 -6.16 17.93 19.38
N ILE A 257 -4.91 17.46 19.31
CA ILE A 257 -4.17 17.26 18.04
C ILE A 257 -4.79 16.15 17.19
N ALA A 258 -5.18 15.04 17.82
CA ALA A 258 -5.86 13.94 17.12
C ALA A 258 -7.19 14.42 16.49
N CYS A 259 -7.94 15.23 17.22
CA CYS A 259 -9.18 15.84 16.73
C CYS A 259 -8.94 16.86 15.61
N CYS A 260 -7.87 17.66 15.66
CA CYS A 260 -7.56 18.65 14.62
C CYS A 260 -7.18 18.00 13.28
N GLY A 261 -6.37 16.94 13.26
CA GLY A 261 -5.99 16.27 12.01
C GLY A 261 -7.17 15.59 11.31
N LEU A 262 -8.09 14.99 12.07
CA LEU A 262 -9.35 14.45 11.54
C LEU A 262 -10.28 15.54 10.99
N GLY A 263 -10.21 16.77 11.52
CA GLY A 263 -10.99 17.91 11.03
C GLY A 263 -10.48 18.45 9.69
N VAL A 264 -9.16 18.47 9.47
CA VAL A 264 -8.54 19.02 8.24
C VAL A 264 -8.78 18.13 7.01
N SER A 265 -8.98 16.82 7.18
CA SER A 265 -9.30 15.95 6.04
C SER A 265 -10.63 16.34 5.35
N ARG A 266 -11.58 16.94 6.09
CA ARG A 266 -12.81 17.49 5.52
C ARG A 266 -12.56 18.63 4.52
N PHE A 267 -11.44 19.35 4.64
CA PHE A 267 -11.08 20.42 3.70
C PHE A 267 -10.65 19.86 2.34
N PHE A 268 -10.01 18.69 2.32
CA PHE A 268 -9.63 18.02 1.06
C PHE A 268 -10.83 17.44 0.31
N TYR A 269 -11.90 17.07 1.03
CA TYR A 269 -13.20 16.80 0.40
C TYR A 269 -13.70 18.02 -0.38
N PHE A 270 -13.63 19.23 0.20
CA PHE A 270 -13.97 20.45 -0.54
C PHE A 270 -13.01 20.74 -1.70
N ALA A 271 -11.71 20.49 -1.52
CA ALA A 271 -10.73 20.67 -2.59
C ALA A 271 -10.96 19.73 -3.79
N SER A 272 -11.51 18.53 -3.57
CA SER A 272 -11.88 17.61 -4.66
C SER A 272 -13.07 18.08 -5.52
N TYR A 273 -13.70 19.20 -5.19
CA TYR A 273 -14.68 19.89 -6.03
C TYR A 273 -14.08 21.04 -6.85
N ILE A 274 -12.82 21.39 -6.62
CA ILE A 274 -12.18 22.51 -7.30
C ILE A 274 -11.54 21.97 -8.59
N PRO A 275 -11.92 22.50 -9.78
CA PRO A 275 -11.22 22.16 -11.02
C PRO A 275 -9.75 22.63 -10.94
N ILE A 276 -8.81 21.74 -11.29
CA ILE A 276 -7.37 22.03 -11.43
C ILE A 276 -7.15 22.90 -12.67
#